data_AF-A0A7X3MS35-F1
#
_entry.id   AF-A0A7X3MS35-F1
#
_cell.length_a   1.000
_cell.length_b   1.000
_cell.length_c   1.000
_cell.angle_alpha   90.00
_cell.angle_beta   90.00
_cell.angle_gamma   90.00
#
_symmetry.space_group_name_H-M   'P 1'
#
loop_
_entity.id
_entity.type
_entity.pdbx_description
1 polymer ?
#
loop_
_entity_poly.entity_id
_entity_poly.type
_entity_poly.pdbx_seq_one_letter_code
_entity_poly.pdbx_strand_id
1 'polypeptide(L)'
;MSRWRPAALALSSGIAGIITCIFPSPPSYAQHPPEPEGYRLGDYRSPTPKTLKGAVVIGTAEAERLWRNGSAAFIDVLPQPERPANLPADVLWRSPAHDSIPGALWLPNVGYGEIAVETEAYFRRGLDKASKGNFAYPLVFFCLRNCWMSWNAAKRALNYNYFVVYWYPEGTDGWTDAGLPVEKVQKSP
;
A
#
# COMPACT_ATOMS: atom_id res chain seq x y z
N MET A 1 77.45 -11.74 53.32
CA MET A 1 77.17 -10.34 52.92
C MET A 1 75.90 -10.31 52.08
N SER A 2 74.88 -9.57 52.55
CA SER A 2 73.83 -8.85 51.80
C SER A 2 73.12 -9.53 50.60
N ARG A 3 71.84 -9.92 50.75
CA ARG A 3 70.63 -9.18 50.29
C ARG A 3 69.48 -10.11 49.89
N TRP A 4 68.31 -9.77 50.42
CA TRP A 4 66.97 -10.24 50.07
C TRP A 4 66.53 -9.82 48.66
N ARG A 5 65.70 -10.64 47.97
CA ARG A 5 64.54 -10.23 47.14
C ARG A 5 63.50 -11.37 47.05
N PRO A 6 62.18 -11.11 47.11
CA PRO A 6 61.12 -12.14 47.04
C PRO A 6 60.37 -12.21 45.69
N ALA A 7 59.71 -13.36 45.51
CA ALA A 7 58.46 -13.68 44.80
C ALA A 7 58.23 -13.29 43.32
N ALA A 8 57.80 -14.30 42.53
CA ALA A 8 56.68 -14.19 41.59
C ALA A 8 56.17 -15.59 41.21
N LEU A 9 54.94 -15.94 41.64
CA LEU A 9 54.14 -17.01 41.03
C LEU A 9 53.46 -16.45 39.79
N ALA A 10 53.57 -17.14 38.66
CA ALA A 10 52.78 -16.89 37.46
C ALA A 10 51.75 -18.01 37.29
N LEU A 11 50.47 -17.70 37.50
CA LEU A 11 49.35 -18.54 37.07
C LEU A 11 49.11 -18.32 35.57
N SER A 12 49.10 -19.39 34.79
CA SER A 12 48.69 -19.38 33.38
C SER A 12 47.24 -19.83 33.28
N SER A 13 46.34 -18.92 32.91
CA SER A 13 44.91 -19.18 32.68
C SER A 13 44.69 -19.79 31.28
N GLY A 14 44.02 -20.94 31.21
CA GLY A 14 43.58 -21.57 29.96
C GLY A 14 42.35 -20.86 29.38
N ILE A 15 42.38 -20.59 28.07
CA ILE A 15 41.27 -19.96 27.33
C ILE A 15 40.40 -21.09 26.74
N ALA A 16 39.18 -21.25 27.24
CA ALA A 16 38.15 -22.09 26.63
C ALA A 16 37.48 -21.32 25.49
N GLY A 17 37.67 -21.77 24.25
CA GLY A 17 37.05 -21.17 23.06
C GLY A 17 35.56 -21.49 22.97
N ILE A 18 34.73 -20.44 23.02
CA ILE A 18 33.29 -20.53 22.74
C ILE A 18 33.11 -20.56 21.22
N ILE A 19 32.67 -21.70 20.68
CA ILE A 19 32.24 -21.82 19.28
C ILE A 19 30.83 -21.25 19.19
N THR A 20 30.70 -20.06 18.62
CA THR A 20 29.40 -19.45 18.32
C THR A 20 28.87 -20.05 17.02
N CYS A 21 27.92 -20.98 17.11
CA CYS A 21 27.17 -21.47 15.96
C CYS A 21 26.29 -20.33 15.40
N ILE A 22 26.64 -19.83 14.21
CA ILE A 22 25.81 -18.88 13.46
C ILE A 22 24.67 -19.68 12.82
N PHE A 23 23.47 -19.58 13.39
CA PHE A 23 22.27 -20.14 12.77
C PHE A 23 21.78 -19.18 11.67
N PRO A 24 21.59 -19.64 10.42
CA PRO A 24 20.97 -18.82 9.39
C PRO A 24 19.52 -18.53 9.78
N SER A 25 19.16 -17.25 9.84
CA SER A 25 17.77 -16.85 10.06
C SER A 25 16.91 -17.31 8.87
N PRO A 26 15.72 -17.90 9.12
CA PRO A 26 14.83 -18.27 8.03
C PRO A 26 14.37 -17.02 7.26
N PRO A 27 14.08 -17.14 5.96
CA PRO A 27 13.53 -16.04 5.18
C PRO A 27 12.17 -15.61 5.78
N SER A 28 12.06 -14.33 6.14
CA SER A 28 10.81 -13.74 6.61
C SER A 28 9.85 -13.63 5.44
N TYR A 29 8.97 -14.63 5.26
CA TYR A 29 7.79 -14.45 4.42
C TYR A 29 7.02 -13.25 4.96
N ALA A 30 6.85 -12.22 4.13
CA ALA A 30 6.21 -10.98 4.53
C ALA A 30 4.75 -11.29 4.92
N GLN A 31 4.50 -11.45 6.22
CA GLN A 31 3.20 -11.90 6.71
C GLN A 31 2.19 -10.77 6.56
N HIS A 32 0.97 -11.12 6.11
CA HIS A 32 -0.13 -10.17 6.06
C HIS A 32 -0.44 -9.66 7.48
N PRO A 33 -0.37 -8.35 7.73
CA PRO A 33 -0.66 -7.79 9.04
C PRO A 33 -2.16 -7.91 9.38
N PRO A 34 -2.53 -7.85 10.68
CA PRO A 34 -3.93 -7.72 11.06
C PRO A 34 -4.51 -6.38 10.57
N GLU A 35 -5.84 -6.31 10.49
CA GLU A 35 -6.53 -5.04 10.21
C GLU A 35 -6.33 -4.03 11.35
N PRO A 36 -5.82 -2.82 11.08
CA PRO A 36 -5.74 -1.78 12.08
C PRO A 36 -7.12 -1.18 12.38
N GLU A 37 -7.32 -0.70 13.60
CA GLU A 37 -8.54 0.02 13.99
C GLU A 37 -8.70 1.33 13.21
N GLY A 38 -7.62 2.07 13.03
CA GLY A 38 -7.57 3.31 12.24
C GLY A 38 -7.16 3.08 10.78
N TYR A 39 -6.65 4.15 10.15
CA TYR A 39 -6.01 4.08 8.84
C TYR A 39 -4.52 3.73 8.99
N ARG A 40 -3.92 3.13 7.96
CA ARG A 40 -2.47 2.98 7.88
C ARG A 40 -1.84 4.36 7.69
N LEU A 41 -0.86 4.72 8.52
CA LEU A 41 -0.23 6.05 8.50
C LEU A 41 1.07 6.14 7.68
N GLY A 42 1.66 5.00 7.31
CA GLY A 42 2.92 4.99 6.58
C GLY A 42 3.24 3.63 5.99
N ASP A 43 4.40 3.54 5.35
CA ASP A 43 4.92 2.30 4.76
C ASP A 43 3.88 1.62 3.84
N TYR A 44 3.35 2.43 2.91
CA TYR A 44 2.17 2.10 2.12
C TYR A 44 2.42 1.00 1.09
N ARG A 45 3.68 0.77 0.70
CA ARG A 45 4.11 -0.26 -0.25
C ARG A 45 4.59 -1.51 0.50
N SER A 46 3.71 -2.13 1.27
CA SER A 46 3.98 -3.30 2.12
C SER A 46 2.78 -4.27 2.09
N PRO A 47 2.93 -5.53 2.54
CA PRO A 47 1.81 -6.46 2.60
C PRO A 47 0.63 -5.86 3.37
N THR A 48 -0.55 -5.94 2.75
CA THR A 48 -1.82 -5.48 3.35
C THR A 48 -2.50 -6.63 4.09
N PRO A 49 -3.48 -6.37 4.96
CA PRO A 49 -4.29 -7.43 5.55
C PRO A 49 -4.98 -8.26 4.45
N LYS A 50 -5.34 -9.51 4.76
CA LYS A 50 -6.11 -10.34 3.82
C LYS A 50 -7.58 -9.92 3.72
N THR A 51 -8.01 -9.05 4.62
CA THR A 51 -9.42 -8.68 4.83
C THR A 51 -9.57 -7.18 5.00
N LEU A 52 -10.79 -6.70 4.79
CA LEU A 52 -11.20 -5.35 5.14
C LEU A 52 -12.63 -5.44 5.67
N LYS A 53 -12.82 -5.24 6.97
CA LYS A 53 -14.12 -5.33 7.61
C LYS A 53 -15.13 -4.38 6.96
N GLY A 54 -16.23 -4.94 6.47
CA GLY A 54 -17.31 -4.20 5.81
C GLY A 54 -17.19 -4.14 4.28
N ALA A 55 -16.05 -4.51 3.70
CA ALA A 55 -15.89 -4.67 2.26
C ALA A 55 -15.78 -6.14 1.86
N VAL A 56 -15.99 -6.41 0.58
CA VAL A 56 -15.72 -7.70 -0.03
C VAL A 56 -14.35 -7.64 -0.70
N VAL A 57 -13.42 -8.49 -0.26
CA VAL A 57 -12.11 -8.62 -0.90
C VAL A 57 -12.25 -9.50 -2.13
N ILE A 58 -11.79 -9.02 -3.28
CA ILE A 58 -11.94 -9.71 -4.57
C ILE A 58 -10.60 -9.98 -5.22
N GLY A 59 -10.50 -11.07 -5.98
CA GLY A 59 -9.35 -11.36 -6.85
C GLY A 59 -9.55 -10.84 -8.27
N THR A 60 -8.53 -11.00 -9.12
CA THR A 60 -8.52 -10.48 -10.50
C THR A 60 -9.71 -10.97 -11.33
N ALA A 61 -10.07 -12.25 -11.24
CA ALA A 61 -11.17 -12.81 -12.04
C ALA A 61 -12.55 -12.20 -11.69
N GLU A 62 -12.77 -11.86 -10.41
CA GLU A 62 -14.00 -11.17 -9.98
C GLU A 62 -13.97 -9.70 -10.41
N ALA A 63 -12.83 -9.03 -10.24
CA ALA A 63 -12.65 -7.65 -10.71
C ALA A 63 -12.90 -7.55 -12.22
N GLU A 64 -12.34 -8.46 -13.02
CA GLU A 64 -12.57 -8.53 -14.46
C GLU A 64 -14.06 -8.70 -14.78
N ARG A 65 -14.76 -9.61 -14.08
CA ARG A 65 -16.20 -9.80 -14.29
C ARG A 65 -17.01 -8.54 -14.00
N LEU A 66 -16.75 -7.89 -12.86
CA LEU A 66 -17.43 -6.63 -12.51
C LEU A 66 -17.17 -5.54 -13.55
N TRP A 67 -15.92 -5.45 -14.04
CA TRP A 67 -15.52 -4.50 -15.06
C TRP A 67 -16.21 -4.77 -16.41
N ARG A 68 -16.15 -6.01 -16.93
CA ARG A 68 -16.78 -6.38 -18.21
C ARG A 68 -18.28 -6.17 -18.22
N ASN A 69 -18.93 -6.39 -17.07
CA ASN A 69 -20.37 -6.21 -16.92
C ASN A 69 -20.77 -4.73 -16.69
N GLY A 70 -19.81 -3.83 -16.46
CA GLY A 70 -20.09 -2.43 -16.10
C GLY A 70 -20.89 -2.30 -14.80
N SER A 71 -20.79 -3.28 -13.91
CA SER A 71 -21.63 -3.38 -12.71
C SER A 71 -21.06 -2.69 -11.49
N ALA A 72 -19.86 -2.09 -11.60
CA ALA A 72 -19.21 -1.34 -10.55
C ALA A 72 -18.36 -0.21 -11.12
N ALA A 73 -18.19 0.87 -10.37
CA ALA A 73 -17.19 1.89 -10.69
C ALA A 73 -15.84 1.50 -10.11
N PHE A 74 -14.80 1.61 -10.92
CA PHE A 74 -13.42 1.31 -10.55
C PHE A 74 -12.73 2.59 -10.09
N ILE A 75 -12.22 2.59 -8.86
CA ILE A 75 -11.59 3.74 -8.20
C ILE A 75 -10.10 3.44 -8.03
N ASP A 76 -9.29 4.07 -8.87
CA ASP A 76 -7.84 4.01 -8.79
C ASP A 76 -7.36 5.07 -7.80
N VAL A 77 -6.62 4.64 -6.77
CA VAL A 77 -6.09 5.55 -5.75
C VAL A 77 -4.57 5.57 -5.69
N LEU A 78 -3.87 5.12 -6.75
CA LEU A 78 -2.42 5.22 -6.84
C LEU A 78 -2.02 6.70 -6.65
N PRO A 79 -1.08 7.01 -5.73
CA PRO A 79 -0.64 8.38 -5.50
C PRO A 79 -0.02 8.97 -6.76
N GLN A 80 -0.23 10.26 -6.94
CA GLN A 80 0.41 10.99 -8.03
C GLN A 80 1.91 11.13 -7.70
N PRO A 81 2.81 10.81 -8.65
CA PRO A 81 4.24 11.05 -8.46
C PRO A 81 4.53 12.53 -8.19
N GLU A 82 5.20 12.80 -7.08
CA GLU A 82 5.65 14.15 -6.76
C GLU A 82 6.83 14.55 -7.63
N ARG A 83 7.02 15.86 -7.81
CA ARG A 83 8.21 16.40 -8.46
C ARG A 83 9.44 15.95 -7.65
N PRO A 84 10.45 15.32 -8.27
CA PRO A 84 11.66 14.95 -7.56
C PRO A 84 12.30 16.18 -6.89
N ALA A 85 12.64 16.06 -5.61
CA ALA A 85 13.20 17.18 -4.83
C ALA A 85 14.54 17.69 -5.38
N ASN A 86 15.28 16.84 -6.09
CA ASN A 86 16.54 17.16 -6.76
C ASN A 86 16.36 17.73 -8.17
N LEU A 87 15.14 17.89 -8.68
CA LEU A 87 14.89 18.46 -9.99
C LEU A 87 15.05 20.00 -9.92
N PRO A 88 15.98 20.60 -10.70
CA PRO A 88 16.19 22.06 -10.69
C PRO A 88 14.89 22.83 -10.93
N ALA A 89 14.71 23.96 -10.24
CA ALA A 89 13.45 24.70 -10.19
C ALA A 89 12.91 25.12 -11.58
N ASP A 90 13.83 25.43 -12.49
CA ASP A 90 13.63 25.85 -13.88
C ASP A 90 13.26 24.70 -14.84
N VAL A 91 13.43 23.44 -14.43
CA VAL A 91 13.03 22.29 -15.25
C VAL A 91 11.54 22.02 -15.08
N LEU A 92 10.82 22.02 -16.20
CA LEU A 92 9.40 21.65 -16.24
C LEU A 92 9.24 20.18 -15.87
N TRP A 93 8.63 19.91 -14.72
CA TRP A 93 8.20 18.56 -14.34
C TRP A 93 6.94 18.18 -15.08
N ARG A 94 7.00 17.10 -15.85
CA ARG A 94 5.83 16.44 -16.43
C ARG A 94 5.63 15.13 -15.68
N SER A 95 4.54 15.04 -14.93
CA SER A 95 4.16 13.77 -14.29
C SER A 95 4.05 12.68 -15.37
N PRO A 96 4.57 11.47 -15.13
CA PRO A 96 4.37 10.33 -16.02
C PRO A 96 2.88 10.12 -16.32
N ALA A 97 2.59 9.61 -17.52
CA ALA A 97 1.27 9.09 -17.82
C ALA A 97 0.96 7.92 -16.87
N HIS A 98 -0.26 7.91 -16.32
CA HIS A 98 -0.71 6.85 -15.42
C HIS A 98 -1.54 5.83 -16.19
N ASP A 99 -1.08 4.58 -16.23
CA ASP A 99 -1.81 3.47 -16.87
C ASP A 99 -2.68 2.78 -15.82
N SER A 100 -3.98 2.66 -16.10
CA SER A 100 -4.98 2.13 -15.18
C SER A 100 -5.96 1.18 -15.87
N ILE A 101 -6.89 0.60 -15.09
CA ILE A 101 -7.98 -0.23 -15.60
C ILE A 101 -8.90 0.66 -16.45
N PRO A 102 -9.29 0.25 -17.67
CA PRO A 102 -10.09 1.08 -18.56
C PRO A 102 -11.42 1.53 -17.94
N GLY A 103 -11.71 2.83 -18.03
CA GLY A 103 -12.89 3.46 -17.44
C GLY A 103 -12.79 3.74 -15.93
N ALA A 104 -11.65 3.46 -15.29
CA ALA A 104 -11.46 3.78 -13.88
C ALA A 104 -11.36 5.30 -13.63
N LEU A 105 -11.86 5.73 -12.48
CA LEU A 105 -11.70 7.09 -11.99
C LEU A 105 -10.43 7.17 -11.13
N TRP A 106 -9.44 7.92 -11.61
CA TRP A 106 -8.21 8.13 -10.84
C TRP A 106 -8.34 9.28 -9.84
N LEU A 107 -8.32 8.92 -8.56
CA LEU A 107 -8.39 9.81 -7.40
C LEU A 107 -7.09 9.68 -6.58
N PRO A 108 -5.99 10.30 -7.03
CA PRO A 108 -4.70 10.16 -6.36
C PRO A 108 -4.71 10.74 -4.95
N ASN A 109 -3.84 10.21 -4.09
CA ASN A 109 -3.53 10.70 -2.73
C ASN A 109 -4.68 10.57 -1.71
N VAL A 110 -5.87 10.11 -2.10
CA VAL A 110 -7.01 9.93 -1.18
C VAL A 110 -6.82 8.75 -0.21
N GLY A 111 -5.84 7.88 -0.49
CA GLY A 111 -5.51 6.71 0.32
C GLY A 111 -4.43 6.94 1.38
N TYR A 112 -3.89 8.16 1.53
CA TYR A 112 -3.05 8.47 2.70
C TYR A 112 -3.85 8.27 4.00
N GLY A 113 -3.12 7.94 5.08
CA GLY A 113 -3.71 7.66 6.39
C GLY A 113 -4.47 8.86 6.94
N GLU A 114 -3.76 9.97 7.07
CA GLU A 114 -4.33 11.28 7.32
C GLU A 114 -4.39 12.06 6.00
N ILE A 115 -5.51 12.71 5.74
CA ILE A 115 -5.72 13.53 4.55
C ILE A 115 -6.26 14.90 4.96
N ALA A 116 -5.85 15.93 4.24
CA ALA A 116 -6.39 17.27 4.43
C ALA A 116 -7.89 17.31 4.11
N VAL A 117 -8.60 18.30 4.68
CA VAL A 117 -10.05 18.47 4.50
C VAL A 117 -10.42 18.62 3.03
N GLU A 118 -9.57 19.29 2.25
CA GLU A 118 -9.74 19.50 0.82
C GLU A 118 -9.63 18.18 0.04
N THR A 119 -8.70 17.29 0.45
CA THR A 119 -8.52 15.96 -0.13
C THR A 119 -9.69 15.04 0.23
N GLU A 120 -10.21 15.13 1.46
CA GLU A 120 -11.44 14.44 1.84
C GLU A 120 -12.64 14.92 1.00
N ALA A 121 -12.83 16.23 0.87
CA ALA A 121 -13.91 16.78 0.07
C ALA A 121 -13.78 16.38 -1.42
N TYR A 122 -12.55 16.36 -1.94
CA TYR A 122 -12.23 15.84 -3.27
C TYR A 122 -12.62 14.37 -3.41
N PHE A 123 -12.24 13.53 -2.45
CA PHE A 123 -12.58 12.11 -2.47
C PHE A 123 -14.09 11.89 -2.49
N ARG A 124 -14.83 12.57 -1.61
CA ARG A 124 -16.30 12.48 -1.55
C ARG A 124 -16.97 12.86 -2.88
N ARG A 125 -16.53 13.95 -3.52
CA ARG A 125 -17.03 14.34 -4.86
C ARG A 125 -16.70 13.30 -5.92
N GLY A 126 -15.50 12.70 -5.87
CA GLY A 126 -15.10 11.62 -6.77
C GLY A 126 -16.00 10.39 -6.62
N LEU A 127 -16.30 9.98 -5.39
CA LEU A 127 -17.21 8.86 -5.13
C LEU A 127 -18.66 9.17 -5.54
N ASP A 128 -19.14 10.38 -5.28
CA ASP A 128 -20.46 10.83 -5.71
C ASP A 128 -20.60 10.79 -7.23
N LYS A 129 -19.58 11.27 -7.96
CA LYS A 129 -19.51 11.19 -9.42
C LYS A 129 -19.50 9.74 -9.92
N ALA A 130 -18.67 8.89 -9.32
CA ALA A 130 -18.52 7.49 -9.72
C ALA A 130 -19.82 6.69 -9.50
N SER A 131 -20.53 6.99 -8.41
CA SER A 131 -21.78 6.32 -8.03
C SER A 131 -23.04 7.03 -8.53
N LYS A 132 -22.91 8.21 -9.14
CA LYS A 132 -24.02 9.11 -9.48
C LYS A 132 -24.90 9.43 -8.26
N GLY A 133 -24.27 9.62 -7.11
CA GLY A 133 -24.91 9.87 -5.81
C GLY A 133 -25.62 8.67 -5.19
N ASN A 134 -25.51 7.48 -5.77
CA ASN A 134 -26.11 6.26 -5.23
C ASN A 134 -25.13 5.51 -4.31
N PHE A 135 -25.33 5.63 -3.00
CA PHE A 135 -24.50 4.97 -1.98
C PHE A 135 -24.56 3.43 -2.01
N ALA A 136 -25.56 2.84 -2.68
CA ALA A 136 -25.66 1.40 -2.90
C ALA A 136 -25.01 0.95 -4.24
N TYR A 137 -24.53 1.88 -5.06
CA TYR A 137 -23.83 1.53 -6.29
C TYR A 137 -22.47 0.91 -5.98
N PRO A 138 -22.11 -0.23 -6.59
CA PRO A 138 -20.85 -0.90 -6.29
C PRO A 138 -19.60 -0.10 -6.65
N LEU A 139 -18.65 -0.05 -5.72
CA LEU A 139 -17.34 0.61 -5.90
C LEU A 139 -16.22 -0.41 -5.71
N VAL A 140 -15.30 -0.49 -6.67
CA VAL A 140 -14.09 -1.32 -6.60
C VAL A 140 -12.88 -0.43 -6.37
N PHE A 141 -12.23 -0.54 -5.21
CA PHE A 141 -11.02 0.22 -4.89
C PHE A 141 -9.77 -0.59 -5.19
N PHE A 142 -8.81 0.05 -5.87
CA PHE A 142 -7.56 -0.58 -6.22
C PHE A 142 -6.40 0.44 -6.30
N CYS A 143 -5.19 -0.09 -6.33
CA CYS A 143 -3.92 0.63 -6.48
C CYS A 143 -2.98 -0.34 -7.21
N LEU A 144 -1.76 -0.55 -6.70
CA LEU A 144 -0.86 -1.64 -7.05
C LEU A 144 -0.96 -2.77 -6.02
N ARG A 145 -0.39 -3.95 -6.30
CA ARG A 145 -0.26 -5.03 -5.33
C ARG A 145 0.52 -4.56 -4.10
N ASN A 146 0.14 -4.97 -2.89
CA ASN A 146 0.78 -4.51 -1.64
C ASN A 146 0.70 -2.97 -1.48
N CYS A 147 -0.47 -2.38 -1.74
CA CYS A 147 -0.71 -0.94 -1.59
C CYS A 147 -1.79 -0.66 -0.54
N TRP A 148 -1.35 -0.20 0.64
CA TRP A 148 -2.25 0.21 1.73
C TRP A 148 -3.15 1.41 1.38
N MET A 149 -2.80 2.21 0.37
CA MET A 149 -3.65 3.34 -0.02
C MET A 149 -5.02 2.90 -0.53
N SER A 150 -5.09 1.77 -1.25
CA SER A 150 -6.37 1.18 -1.67
C SER A 150 -7.19 0.67 -0.48
N TRP A 151 -6.53 0.06 0.51
CA TRP A 151 -7.17 -0.39 1.75
C TRP A 151 -7.74 0.78 2.54
N ASN A 152 -6.96 1.84 2.73
CA ASN A 152 -7.39 3.07 3.41
C ASN A 152 -8.57 3.74 2.70
N ALA A 153 -8.51 3.87 1.38
CA ALA A 153 -9.58 4.48 0.59
C ALA A 153 -10.89 3.69 0.66
N ALA A 154 -10.82 2.35 0.55
CA ALA A 154 -11.98 1.48 0.70
C ALA A 154 -12.61 1.60 2.10
N LYS A 155 -11.79 1.57 3.16
CA LYS A 155 -12.25 1.78 4.53
C LYS A 155 -12.91 3.15 4.72
N ARG A 156 -12.33 4.18 4.10
CA ARG A 156 -12.88 5.54 4.15
C ARG A 156 -14.22 5.64 3.44
N ALA A 157 -14.41 4.96 2.31
CA ALA A 157 -15.69 4.90 1.62
C ALA A 157 -16.79 4.23 2.48
N LEU A 158 -16.46 3.16 3.20
CA LEU A 158 -17.38 2.55 4.18
C LEU A 158 -17.79 3.54 5.27
N ASN A 159 -16.85 4.32 5.81
CA ASN A 159 -17.13 5.37 6.78
C ASN A 159 -17.97 6.52 6.22
N TYR A 160 -18.10 6.62 4.89
CA TYR A 160 -18.96 7.57 4.20
C TYR A 160 -20.33 6.99 3.83
N ASN A 161 -20.66 5.81 4.36
CA ASN A 161 -21.91 5.08 4.13
C ASN A 161 -22.08 4.52 2.70
N TYR A 162 -21.00 4.32 1.95
CA TYR A 162 -21.08 3.48 0.75
C TYR A 162 -21.24 2.01 1.17
N PHE A 163 -22.31 1.36 0.72
CA PHE A 163 -22.74 0.06 1.23
C PHE A 163 -22.13 -1.13 0.49
N VAL A 164 -21.78 -0.95 -0.79
CA VAL A 164 -21.24 -2.01 -1.63
C VAL A 164 -19.82 -1.65 -2.04
N VAL A 165 -18.89 -1.99 -1.15
CA VAL A 165 -17.46 -1.72 -1.34
C VAL A 165 -16.73 -3.04 -1.62
N TYR A 166 -16.11 -3.10 -2.77
CA TYR A 166 -15.15 -4.13 -3.15
C TYR A 166 -13.74 -3.58 -3.01
N TRP A 167 -12.83 -4.39 -2.47
CA TRP A 167 -11.41 -4.06 -2.43
C TRP A 167 -10.62 -5.09 -3.24
N TYR A 168 -9.87 -4.61 -4.22
CA TYR A 168 -9.04 -5.42 -5.11
C TYR A 168 -7.55 -5.21 -4.78
N PRO A 169 -6.96 -6.05 -3.90
CA PRO A 169 -5.61 -5.83 -3.36
C PRO A 169 -4.49 -6.09 -4.37
N GLU A 170 -4.73 -6.90 -5.40
CA GLU A 170 -3.73 -7.18 -6.44
C GLU A 170 -3.54 -5.99 -7.39
N GLY A 171 -4.55 -5.12 -7.50
CA GLY A 171 -4.46 -3.86 -8.23
C GLY A 171 -4.10 -4.01 -9.71
N THR A 172 -3.52 -2.95 -10.29
CA THR A 172 -3.10 -2.94 -11.70
C THR A 172 -2.00 -3.98 -11.98
N ASP A 173 -1.21 -4.37 -10.98
CA ASP A 173 -0.20 -5.45 -11.13
C ASP A 173 -0.91 -6.78 -11.44
N GLY A 174 -1.86 -7.20 -10.61
CA GLY A 174 -2.62 -8.43 -10.87
C GLY A 174 -3.49 -8.38 -12.13
N TRP A 175 -3.95 -7.19 -12.51
CA TRP A 175 -4.70 -6.96 -13.73
C TRP A 175 -3.83 -7.18 -14.97
N THR A 176 -2.63 -6.59 -14.99
CA THR A 176 -1.67 -6.72 -16.09
C THR A 176 -1.03 -8.11 -16.15
N ASP A 177 -0.74 -8.73 -15.01
CA ASP A 177 -0.28 -10.13 -14.91
C ASP A 177 -1.28 -11.10 -15.57
N ALA A 178 -2.58 -10.78 -15.52
CA ALA A 178 -3.65 -11.55 -16.18
C ALA A 178 -3.84 -11.23 -17.67
N GLY A 179 -3.01 -10.36 -18.25
CA GLY A 179 -3.09 -9.97 -19.66
C GLY A 179 -4.28 -9.06 -20.01
N LEU A 180 -4.87 -8.40 -19.01
CA LEU A 180 -6.01 -7.50 -19.21
C LEU A 180 -5.55 -6.11 -19.68
N PRO A 181 -6.36 -5.40 -20.49
CA PRO A 181 -5.96 -4.15 -21.10
C PRO A 181 -5.82 -3.04 -20.05
N VAL A 182 -4.91 -2.10 -20.28
CA VAL A 182 -4.79 -0.85 -19.51
C VAL A 182 -4.94 0.35 -20.43
N GLU A 183 -5.32 1.49 -19.87
CA GLU A 183 -5.40 2.76 -20.60
C GLU A 183 -4.75 3.90 -19.82
N LYS A 184 -4.35 4.94 -20.55
CA LYS A 184 -3.84 6.17 -19.95
C LYS A 184 -4.99 6.97 -19.36
N VAL A 185 -4.94 7.20 -18.06
CA VAL A 185 -5.91 8.02 -17.33
C VAL A 185 -5.31 9.34 -16.89
N GLN A 186 -6.17 10.35 -16.80
CA GLN A 186 -5.83 11.63 -16.18
C GLN A 186 -6.49 11.70 -14.82
N LYS A 187 -5.87 12.48 -13.92
CA LYS A 187 -6.42 12.74 -12.60
C LYS A 187 -7.84 13.29 -12.77
N SER A 188 -8.80 12.74 -12.02
CA SER A 188 -10.14 13.32 -12.02
C SER A 188 -10.08 14.75 -11.49
N PRO A 189 -10.73 15.71 -12.15
CA PRO A 189 -10.90 17.05 -11.61
C PRO A 189 -11.65 17.03 -10.27
#